data_AF-A0A940Y162-F1
#
_entry.id   AF-A0A940Y162-F1
#
_cell.length_a   1.000
_cell.length_b   1.000
_cell.length_c   1.000
_cell.angle_alpha   90.00
_cell.angle_beta   90.00
_cell.angle_gamma   90.00
#
_symmetry.space_group_name_H-M   'P 1'
#
loop_
_entity.id
_entity.type
_entity.pdbx_description
1 polymer ?
#
loop_
_entity_poly.entity_id
_entity_poly.type
_entity_poly.pdbx_seq_one_letter_code
_entity_poly.pdbx_strand_id
1 'polypeptide(L)'
;MNEPRPARRLFLRAGAATGAALTVGGLSAPTAPALSAEGAAAPAAQALIADGAAAPAVAAAPGGFPDYKYVRTLLTPSQLKYNPTGEIIFPCIRGTAGRLANPLGRYYLYYGPHDAPGGICLAYGDSLEGPFTEYPNNPIVSNNWQPHYKVSHVASAHVMWIEASKEMWMYFHGENTTTRLARSKDGINFTYDKVVLSTSMLPSGTTETSYARVFPHELPSRGAHFVMLFMLNNTSNHRDIHWGWSADGRNWTFDQQPLVRHTDVGAVNVGGPHLLHRNNSTYVVYNKDKSSGGDIMITEVGNDFSKRTHLGIFYNSRSAAPENGRAAAPSFGTDGGVPYMIYEAGERLAGSIAMARG
;
A
#
# COMPACT_ATOMS: atom_id res chain seq x y z
N MET A 1 -47.10 3.64 -23.65
CA MET A 1 -45.70 3.53 -24.12
C MET A 1 -44.84 3.28 -22.90
N ASN A 2 -44.31 2.07 -22.79
CA ASN A 2 -43.54 1.55 -21.66
C ASN A 2 -42.06 1.84 -21.89
N GLU A 3 -41.37 2.42 -20.91
CA GLU A 3 -39.90 2.42 -20.86
C GLU A 3 -39.36 1.37 -19.88
N PRO A 4 -38.17 0.78 -20.15
CA PRO A 4 -37.69 -0.40 -19.44
C PRO A 4 -36.79 -0.05 -18.24
N ARG A 5 -36.95 -0.85 -17.17
CA ARG A 5 -36.11 -0.83 -15.95
C ARG A 5 -34.71 -1.41 -16.23
N PRO A 6 -33.64 -0.90 -15.58
CA PRO A 6 -32.30 -1.47 -15.71
C PRO A 6 -32.15 -2.79 -14.92
N ALA A 7 -31.46 -3.74 -15.56
CA ALA A 7 -31.28 -5.11 -15.10
C ALA A 7 -30.27 -5.25 -13.94
N ARG A 8 -30.64 -6.08 -12.95
CA ARG A 8 -29.75 -6.62 -11.91
C ARG A 8 -28.71 -7.58 -12.53
N ARG A 9 -27.43 -7.41 -12.22
CA ARG A 9 -26.38 -8.44 -12.30
C ARG A 9 -25.71 -8.51 -10.92
N LEU A 10 -25.99 -9.55 -10.13
CA LEU A 10 -25.33 -10.86 -10.06
C LEU A 10 -23.89 -10.78 -9.52
N PHE A 11 -23.77 -10.83 -8.19
CA PHE A 11 -22.53 -11.10 -7.46
C PHE A 11 -22.21 -12.60 -7.56
N LEU A 12 -21.06 -12.96 -8.13
CA LEU A 12 -20.48 -14.29 -7.95
C LEU A 12 -19.82 -14.34 -6.56
N ARG A 13 -20.43 -15.10 -5.64
CA ARG A 13 -19.77 -15.62 -4.44
C ARG A 13 -19.12 -16.96 -4.80
N ALA A 14 -17.81 -17.07 -4.66
CA ALA A 14 -17.14 -18.36 -4.67
C ALA A 14 -17.35 -19.04 -3.31
N GLY A 15 -18.10 -20.15 -3.32
CA GLY A 15 -18.35 -20.99 -2.15
C GLY A 15 -17.20 -21.96 -1.91
N ALA A 16 -16.87 -22.17 -0.64
CA ALA A 16 -15.97 -23.20 -0.17
C ALA A 16 -16.59 -24.60 -0.37
N ALA A 17 -15.82 -25.53 -0.93
CA ALA A 17 -16.21 -26.92 -1.06
C ALA A 17 -15.66 -27.73 0.13
N THR A 18 -16.56 -28.17 1.01
CA THR A 18 -16.33 -29.23 2.00
C THR A 18 -16.70 -30.57 1.36
N GLY A 19 -15.72 -31.45 1.15
CA GLY A 19 -15.94 -32.83 0.73
C GLY A 19 -16.16 -33.75 1.93
N ALA A 20 -17.36 -34.32 2.04
CA ALA A 20 -17.65 -35.45 2.92
C ALA A 20 -17.81 -36.71 2.07
N ALA A 21 -17.02 -37.74 2.37
CA ALA A 21 -17.06 -39.03 1.69
C ALA A 21 -18.23 -39.89 2.20
N LEU A 22 -19.05 -40.39 1.28
CA LEU A 22 -20.05 -41.43 1.53
C LEU A 22 -19.41 -42.82 1.41
N THR A 23 -19.60 -43.64 2.43
CA THR A 23 -19.39 -45.09 2.42
C THR A 23 -20.69 -45.81 2.04
N VAL A 24 -20.63 -46.72 1.07
CA VAL A 24 -21.68 -47.72 0.80
C VAL A 24 -21.02 -49.10 0.75
N GLY A 25 -21.48 -50.01 1.61
CA GLY A 25 -21.11 -51.42 1.61
C GLY A 25 -22.12 -52.29 0.84
N GLY A 26 -21.72 -53.53 0.51
CA GLY A 26 -22.61 -54.52 -0.08
C GLY A 26 -21.92 -55.79 -0.62
N LEU A 27 -21.74 -56.74 0.30
CA LEU A 27 -21.52 -58.21 0.22
C LEU A 27 -21.82 -58.98 -1.10
N SER A 28 -20.97 -59.98 -1.41
CA SER A 28 -21.35 -61.42 -1.51
C SER A 28 -20.17 -62.34 -1.89
N ALA A 29 -20.09 -63.50 -1.20
CA ALA A 29 -19.24 -64.69 -1.45
C ALA A 29 -20.15 -65.84 -1.98
N PRO A 30 -19.74 -67.13 -2.24
CA PRO A 30 -18.53 -67.85 -1.79
C PRO A 30 -17.91 -68.87 -2.81
N THR A 31 -16.80 -69.51 -2.42
CA THR A 31 -16.59 -70.99 -2.43
C THR A 31 -15.16 -71.34 -1.95
N ALA A 32 -15.06 -72.39 -1.13
CA ALA A 32 -13.83 -73.02 -0.61
C ALA A 32 -13.77 -74.49 -1.14
N PRO A 33 -12.68 -75.29 -0.97
CA PRO A 33 -12.17 -75.67 0.34
C PRO A 33 -10.64 -75.89 0.51
N ALA A 34 -10.25 -75.85 1.80
CA ALA A 34 -9.26 -76.64 2.54
C ALA A 34 -7.81 -76.82 2.02
N LEU A 35 -6.84 -76.45 2.87
CA LEU A 35 -5.98 -77.40 3.58
C LEU A 35 -5.25 -76.71 4.75
N SER A 36 -5.15 -77.45 5.84
CA SER A 36 -4.64 -77.11 7.17
C SER A 36 -3.13 -77.27 7.30
N ALA A 37 -2.46 -76.37 8.05
CA ALA A 37 -1.51 -76.73 9.12
C ALA A 37 -0.84 -75.49 9.77
N GLU A 38 -1.11 -75.35 11.07
CA GLU A 38 -0.21 -74.98 12.19
C GLU A 38 0.85 -73.86 12.03
N GLY A 39 0.60 -72.76 12.74
CA GLY A 39 1.43 -72.33 13.89
C GLY A 39 2.78 -71.64 13.63
N ALA A 40 2.79 -70.30 13.69
CA ALA A 40 3.86 -69.53 14.33
C ALA A 40 3.44 -68.06 14.52
N ALA A 41 3.60 -67.56 15.74
CA ALA A 41 3.33 -66.18 16.13
C ALA A 41 4.34 -65.20 15.50
N ALA A 42 3.84 -64.08 14.96
CA ALA A 42 4.64 -62.92 14.58
C ALA A 42 4.21 -61.70 15.42
N PRO A 43 5.14 -60.85 15.90
CA PRO A 43 4.81 -59.73 16.75
C PRO A 43 4.12 -58.61 15.95
N ALA A 44 3.11 -58.00 16.56
CA ALA A 44 2.42 -56.84 16.03
C ALA A 44 3.38 -55.64 15.94
N ALA A 45 3.70 -55.20 14.72
CA ALA A 45 4.31 -53.92 14.48
C ALA A 45 3.29 -52.81 14.79
N GLN A 46 3.48 -52.09 15.89
CA GLN A 46 2.78 -50.83 16.13
C GLN A 46 3.24 -49.82 15.09
N ALA A 47 2.37 -49.52 14.13
CA ALA A 47 2.53 -48.37 13.26
C ALA A 47 2.38 -47.10 14.12
N LEU A 48 3.50 -46.47 14.44
CA LEU A 48 3.52 -45.09 14.91
C LEU A 48 2.97 -44.22 13.77
N ILE A 49 1.71 -43.80 13.89
CA ILE A 49 1.21 -42.64 13.18
C ILE A 49 2.04 -41.44 13.64
N ALA A 50 2.95 -41.00 12.77
CA ALA A 50 3.62 -39.72 12.93
C ALA A 50 2.55 -38.63 12.78
N ASP A 51 2.20 -37.97 13.89
CA ASP A 51 1.44 -36.74 13.86
C ASP A 51 2.11 -35.77 12.89
N GLY A 52 1.38 -35.38 11.85
CA GLY A 52 1.82 -34.39 10.89
C GLY A 52 2.10 -33.09 11.61
N ALA A 53 3.39 -32.77 11.82
CA ALA A 53 3.82 -31.50 12.35
C ALA A 53 3.23 -30.38 11.47
N ALA A 54 2.25 -29.67 12.01
CA ALA A 54 1.72 -28.47 11.37
C ALA A 54 2.89 -27.52 11.12
N ALA A 55 3.03 -27.03 9.89
CA ALA A 55 4.00 -26.01 9.56
C ALA A 55 3.83 -24.84 10.54
N PRO A 56 4.92 -24.29 11.11
CA PRO A 56 4.82 -23.23 12.10
C PRO A 56 4.00 -22.07 11.52
N ALA A 57 3.00 -21.62 12.27
CA ALA A 57 2.19 -20.47 11.89
C ALA A 57 3.12 -19.29 11.64
N VAL A 58 3.09 -18.73 10.43
CA VAL A 58 3.84 -17.52 10.09
C VAL A 58 3.39 -16.43 11.06
N ALA A 59 4.34 -15.82 11.78
CA ALA A 59 4.04 -14.70 12.66
C ALA A 59 3.35 -13.60 11.86
N ALA A 60 2.27 -13.03 12.41
CA ALA A 60 1.50 -11.97 11.77
C ALA A 60 1.79 -10.62 12.45
N ALA A 61 1.97 -9.57 11.65
CA ALA A 61 1.90 -8.20 12.13
C ALA A 61 0.49 -7.86 12.64
N PRO A 62 0.32 -6.79 13.44
CA PRO A 62 -0.99 -6.41 13.98
C PRO A 62 -2.05 -6.24 12.88
N GLY A 63 -3.32 -6.51 13.20
CA GLY A 63 -4.42 -6.58 12.21
C GLY A 63 -4.39 -7.87 11.37
N GLY A 64 -3.51 -8.81 11.70
CA GLY A 64 -3.35 -10.09 11.02
C GLY A 64 -2.55 -10.00 9.74
N PHE A 65 -1.87 -8.88 9.47
CA PHE A 65 -1.05 -8.66 8.28
C PHE A 65 0.22 -9.53 8.26
N PRO A 66 0.89 -9.68 7.10
CA PRO A 66 2.17 -10.37 7.02
C PRO A 66 3.22 -9.67 7.91
N ASP A 67 4.11 -10.43 8.53
CA ASP A 67 5.24 -9.87 9.29
C ASP A 67 6.38 -9.49 8.32
N TYR A 68 6.32 -8.26 7.83
CA TYR A 68 7.29 -7.74 6.87
C TYR A 68 8.71 -7.67 7.44
N LYS A 69 9.67 -8.28 6.75
CA LYS A 69 11.10 -8.19 7.07
C LYS A 69 11.86 -7.54 5.93
N TYR A 70 12.77 -6.62 6.24
CA TYR A 70 13.69 -6.08 5.25
C TYR A 70 14.39 -7.20 4.49
N VAL A 71 14.48 -7.04 3.17
CA VAL A 71 15.23 -7.95 2.30
C VAL A 71 16.44 -7.21 1.73
N ARG A 72 16.22 -6.06 1.08
CA ARG A 72 17.29 -5.32 0.40
C ARG A 72 16.93 -3.87 0.12
N THR A 73 17.97 -3.09 -0.16
CA THR A 73 17.85 -1.76 -0.76
C THR A 73 17.61 -1.90 -2.26
N LEU A 74 16.61 -1.19 -2.80
CA LEU A 74 16.27 -1.17 -4.22
C LEU A 74 16.93 0.01 -4.94
N LEU A 75 16.81 1.22 -4.38
CA LEU A 75 17.38 2.43 -4.94
C LEU A 75 18.18 3.23 -3.91
N THR A 76 19.30 3.79 -4.35
CA THR A 76 20.12 4.75 -3.60
C THR A 76 20.28 6.04 -4.42
N PRO A 77 20.42 7.22 -3.80
CA PRO A 77 20.63 8.47 -4.55
C PRO A 77 21.84 8.42 -5.49
N SER A 78 22.93 7.74 -5.08
CA SER A 78 24.19 7.68 -5.85
C SER A 78 24.11 6.90 -7.16
N GLN A 79 23.08 6.07 -7.36
CA GLN A 79 22.92 5.28 -8.58
C GLN A 79 22.01 5.96 -9.62
N LEU A 80 21.45 7.13 -9.30
CA LEU A 80 20.44 7.80 -10.11
C LEU A 80 21.02 9.03 -10.81
N LYS A 81 20.64 9.21 -12.08
CA LYS A 81 21.04 10.34 -12.90
C LYS A 81 20.30 11.60 -12.51
N TYR A 82 18.97 11.54 -12.30
CA TYR A 82 18.23 12.67 -11.78
C TYR A 82 18.24 12.66 -10.26
N ASN A 83 19.19 13.37 -9.67
CA ASN A 83 19.34 13.49 -8.23
C ASN A 83 19.85 14.89 -7.83
N PRO A 84 19.03 15.94 -7.98
CA PRO A 84 19.47 17.32 -7.76
C PRO A 84 19.76 17.66 -6.29
N THR A 85 19.29 16.86 -5.33
CA THR A 85 19.38 17.18 -3.89
C THR A 85 20.05 16.09 -3.04
N GLY A 86 20.39 14.93 -3.61
CA GLY A 86 20.85 13.77 -2.84
C GLY A 86 19.72 12.97 -2.19
N GLU A 87 18.44 13.24 -2.48
CA GLU A 87 17.29 12.65 -1.80
C GLU A 87 16.41 11.81 -2.73
N ILE A 88 15.97 10.64 -2.26
CA ILE A 88 14.89 9.87 -2.88
C ILE A 88 13.91 9.38 -1.83
N ILE A 89 12.68 9.87 -1.89
CA ILE A 89 11.65 9.56 -0.91
C ILE A 89 10.28 9.36 -1.56
N PHE A 90 9.28 9.03 -0.73
CA PHE A 90 7.89 8.77 -1.10
C PHE A 90 7.71 7.73 -2.21
N PRO A 91 8.21 6.50 -2.04
CA PRO A 91 8.01 5.47 -3.05
C PRO A 91 6.51 5.21 -3.27
N CYS A 92 6.13 5.03 -4.53
CA CYS A 92 4.81 4.56 -4.93
C CYS A 92 4.98 3.46 -5.99
N ILE A 93 4.72 2.21 -5.60
CA ILE A 93 4.88 1.05 -6.48
C ILE A 93 3.56 0.66 -7.15
N ARG A 94 3.54 0.47 -8.46
CA ARG A 94 2.34 0.10 -9.22
C ARG A 94 2.61 -0.97 -10.26
N GLY A 95 1.85 -2.06 -10.19
CA GLY A 95 1.82 -3.07 -11.23
C GLY A 95 1.15 -2.53 -12.50
N THR A 96 1.70 -2.91 -13.66
CA THR A 96 1.28 -2.42 -14.98
C THR A 96 0.46 -3.45 -15.78
N ALA A 97 0.57 -4.72 -15.40
CA ALA A 97 -0.08 -5.83 -16.09
C ALA A 97 -1.60 -5.64 -16.20
N GLY A 98 -2.12 -5.80 -17.42
CA GLY A 98 -3.54 -5.64 -17.73
C GLY A 98 -4.05 -4.19 -17.69
N ARG A 99 -3.19 -3.19 -17.44
CA ARG A 99 -3.55 -1.78 -17.30
C ARG A 99 -2.96 -0.92 -18.41
N LEU A 100 -1.66 -1.10 -18.68
CA LEU A 100 -0.94 -0.31 -19.69
C LEU A 100 -0.73 -1.13 -20.96
N ALA A 101 -0.87 -0.50 -22.12
CA ALA A 101 -0.74 -1.19 -23.41
C ALA A 101 0.71 -1.62 -23.70
N ASN A 102 1.69 -0.76 -23.40
CA ASN A 102 3.11 -0.99 -23.65
C ASN A 102 3.95 -0.57 -22.42
N PRO A 103 3.84 -1.28 -21.29
CA PRO A 103 4.58 -0.91 -20.09
C PRO A 103 6.09 -1.18 -20.27
N LEU A 104 6.93 -0.34 -19.67
CA LEU A 104 8.39 -0.54 -19.65
C LEU A 104 8.84 -1.74 -18.80
N GLY A 105 7.98 -2.21 -17.89
CA GLY A 105 8.19 -3.38 -17.04
C GLY A 105 6.91 -3.72 -16.27
N ARG A 106 6.90 -4.86 -15.57
CA ARG A 106 5.73 -5.31 -14.77
C ARG A 106 5.35 -4.34 -13.65
N TYR A 107 6.31 -3.55 -13.17
CA TYR A 107 6.13 -2.59 -12.09
C TYR A 107 6.76 -1.24 -12.39
N TYR A 108 6.03 -0.18 -12.06
CA TYR A 108 6.50 1.21 -12.04
C TYR A 108 6.68 1.66 -10.60
N LEU A 109 7.85 2.18 -10.26
CA LEU A 109 8.20 2.76 -8.98
C LEU A 109 8.38 4.28 -9.14
N TYR A 110 7.40 5.04 -8.67
CA TYR A 110 7.50 6.49 -8.60
C TYR A 110 8.20 6.92 -7.31
N TYR A 111 9.04 7.94 -7.39
CA TYR A 111 9.77 8.51 -6.25
C TYR A 111 10.19 9.94 -6.58
N GLY A 112 10.83 10.64 -5.65
CA GLY A 112 11.51 11.90 -5.98
C GLY A 112 12.15 12.57 -4.78
N PRO A 113 13.05 13.53 -5.00
CA PRO A 113 13.49 14.45 -3.96
C PRO A 113 12.33 15.35 -3.53
N HIS A 114 12.31 15.77 -2.26
CA HIS A 114 11.34 16.74 -1.77
C HIS A 114 11.85 18.16 -1.87
N ASP A 115 13.12 18.41 -1.58
CA ASP A 115 13.66 19.78 -1.62
C ASP A 115 13.82 20.32 -3.04
N ALA A 116 13.81 21.65 -3.18
CA ALA A 116 13.91 22.33 -4.48
C ALA A 116 15.15 21.91 -5.27
N PRO A 117 15.04 21.64 -6.59
CA PRO A 117 13.85 21.84 -7.43
C PRO A 117 12.81 20.71 -7.38
N GLY A 118 13.05 19.66 -6.59
CA GLY A 118 12.17 18.49 -6.51
C GLY A 118 12.10 17.73 -7.83
N GLY A 119 10.94 17.15 -8.10
CA GLY A 119 10.63 16.45 -9.34
C GLY A 119 10.15 15.03 -9.08
N ILE A 120 9.11 14.60 -9.79
CA ILE A 120 8.64 13.23 -9.71
C ILE A 120 9.39 12.41 -10.75
N CYS A 121 10.03 11.35 -10.27
CA CYS A 121 10.82 10.42 -11.04
C CYS A 121 10.11 9.08 -11.16
N LEU A 122 10.54 8.30 -12.14
CA LEU A 122 10.10 6.94 -12.39
C LEU A 122 11.32 6.02 -12.50
N ALA A 123 11.21 4.85 -11.91
CA ALA A 123 11.98 3.67 -12.28
C ALA A 123 11.01 2.51 -12.59
N TYR A 124 11.46 1.52 -13.34
CA TYR A 124 10.63 0.38 -13.73
C TYR A 124 11.41 -0.93 -13.62
N GLY A 125 10.70 -2.04 -13.42
CA GLY A 125 11.31 -3.35 -13.28
C GLY A 125 10.27 -4.47 -13.36
N ASP A 126 10.76 -5.70 -13.49
CA ASP A 126 9.91 -6.89 -13.66
C ASP A 126 9.70 -7.70 -12.38
N SER A 127 10.30 -7.25 -11.27
CA SER A 127 10.13 -7.85 -9.95
C SER A 127 10.09 -6.77 -8.87
N LEU A 128 9.29 -7.00 -7.83
CA LEU A 128 9.29 -6.16 -6.62
C LEU A 128 10.60 -6.27 -5.82
N GLU A 129 11.41 -7.31 -6.07
CA GLU A 129 12.77 -7.43 -5.52
C GLU A 129 13.83 -6.71 -6.37
N GLY A 130 13.43 -6.07 -7.47
CA GLY A 130 14.31 -5.44 -8.42
C GLY A 130 15.05 -6.42 -9.35
N PRO A 131 16.03 -5.93 -10.13
CA PRO A 131 16.47 -4.54 -10.16
C PRO A 131 15.41 -3.60 -10.75
N PHE A 132 15.49 -2.32 -10.37
CA PHE A 132 14.73 -1.24 -11.00
C PHE A 132 15.67 -0.41 -11.88
N THR A 133 15.23 -0.12 -13.09
CA THR A 133 15.92 0.74 -14.07
C THR A 133 15.33 2.14 -14.00
N GLU A 134 16.17 3.16 -13.82
CA GLU A 134 15.72 4.56 -13.86
C GLU A 134 15.19 4.92 -15.26
N TYR A 135 14.05 5.62 -15.31
CA TYR A 135 13.55 6.16 -16.56
C TYR A 135 14.47 7.29 -17.05
N PRO A 136 15.03 7.20 -18.27
CA PRO A 136 16.13 8.06 -18.71
C PRO A 136 15.77 9.56 -18.83
N ASN A 137 14.47 9.88 -18.90
CA ASN A 137 13.97 11.25 -19.05
C ASN A 137 13.36 11.80 -17.74
N ASN A 138 13.80 11.31 -16.59
CA ASN A 138 13.43 11.90 -15.31
C ASN A 138 13.87 13.38 -15.22
N PRO A 139 13.08 14.24 -14.56
CA PRO A 139 11.83 13.93 -13.87
C PRO A 139 10.65 13.90 -14.85
N ILE A 140 9.71 12.99 -14.66
CA ILE A 140 8.47 12.90 -15.46
C ILE A 140 7.46 14.00 -15.12
N VAL A 141 7.59 14.64 -13.95
CA VAL A 141 6.86 15.85 -13.58
C VAL A 141 7.84 16.85 -12.95
N SER A 142 7.91 18.05 -13.51
CA SER A 142 8.78 19.15 -13.07
C SER A 142 8.03 20.15 -12.17
N ASN A 143 8.77 20.93 -11.36
CA ASN A 143 8.23 22.02 -10.55
C ASN A 143 7.79 23.25 -11.38
N ASN A 144 8.10 23.26 -12.68
CA ASN A 144 7.61 24.25 -13.64
C ASN A 144 6.84 23.55 -14.76
N TRP A 145 5.50 23.63 -14.70
CA TRP A 145 4.61 23.04 -15.69
C TRP A 145 3.64 24.11 -16.19
N GLN A 146 4.08 24.90 -17.17
CA GLN A 146 3.25 25.95 -17.76
C GLN A 146 2.14 25.37 -18.65
N PRO A 147 0.96 26.03 -18.73
CA PRO A 147 0.59 27.28 -18.05
C PRO A 147 0.06 27.08 -16.62
N HIS A 148 0.19 25.89 -16.04
CA HIS A 148 -0.53 25.49 -14.82
C HIS A 148 0.11 26.02 -13.53
N TYR A 149 1.43 25.90 -13.40
CA TYR A 149 2.14 26.39 -12.21
C TYR A 149 3.64 26.54 -12.41
N LYS A 150 4.25 27.34 -11.53
CA LYS A 150 5.68 27.36 -11.22
C LYS A 150 5.83 27.46 -9.71
N VAL A 151 6.39 26.43 -9.09
CA VAL A 151 6.55 26.30 -7.62
C VAL A 151 8.00 25.96 -7.29
N SER A 152 8.37 26.03 -6.01
CA SER A 152 9.73 25.71 -5.56
C SER A 152 10.10 24.23 -5.79
N HIS A 153 9.18 23.31 -5.53
CA HIS A 153 9.36 21.87 -5.68
C HIS A 153 8.04 21.17 -5.99
N VAL A 154 8.12 19.92 -6.47
CA VAL A 154 7.01 18.96 -6.51
C VAL A 154 7.48 17.61 -5.99
N ALA A 155 6.64 16.92 -5.20
CA ALA A 155 7.03 15.69 -4.53
C ALA A 155 5.83 14.82 -4.09
N SER A 156 6.14 13.68 -3.47
CA SER A 156 5.20 12.69 -2.91
C SER A 156 4.12 12.25 -3.90
N ALA A 157 4.55 11.70 -5.03
CA ALA A 157 3.64 11.10 -5.99
C ALA A 157 2.91 9.91 -5.38
N HIS A 158 1.58 9.91 -5.47
CA HIS A 158 0.76 8.72 -5.30
C HIS A 158 -0.03 8.48 -6.57
N VAL A 159 0.38 7.45 -7.31
CA VAL A 159 -0.26 7.06 -8.57
C VAL A 159 -1.26 5.95 -8.31
N MET A 160 -2.37 5.87 -9.04
CA MET A 160 -3.29 4.74 -9.00
C MET A 160 -3.97 4.52 -10.35
N TRP A 161 -4.35 3.28 -10.63
CA TRP A 161 -5.13 2.96 -11.83
C TRP A 161 -6.62 3.18 -11.57
N ILE A 162 -7.28 3.91 -12.46
CA ILE A 162 -8.72 4.13 -12.45
C ILE A 162 -9.34 3.29 -13.55
N GLU A 163 -10.07 2.24 -13.15
CA GLU A 163 -10.67 1.30 -14.10
C GLU A 163 -11.69 1.98 -15.04
N ALA A 164 -12.53 2.87 -14.50
CA ALA A 164 -13.59 3.52 -15.26
C ALA A 164 -13.07 4.38 -16.43
N SER A 165 -11.94 5.07 -16.24
CA SER A 165 -11.32 5.90 -17.28
C SER A 165 -10.18 5.22 -18.03
N LYS A 166 -9.71 4.06 -17.53
CA LYS A 166 -8.50 3.37 -18.00
C LYS A 166 -7.28 4.29 -18.02
N GLU A 167 -7.06 4.98 -16.91
CA GLU A 167 -5.98 5.93 -16.73
C GLU A 167 -5.24 5.70 -15.42
N MET A 168 -3.95 6.03 -15.40
CA MET A 168 -3.17 6.27 -14.20
C MET A 168 -3.39 7.70 -13.72
N TRP A 169 -3.86 7.87 -12.49
CA TRP A 169 -4.04 9.18 -11.85
C TRP A 169 -2.96 9.38 -10.80
N MET A 170 -2.27 10.51 -10.86
CA MET A 170 -1.18 10.89 -9.96
C MET A 170 -1.62 12.07 -9.09
N TYR A 171 -1.61 11.86 -7.78
CA TYR A 171 -1.74 12.90 -6.77
C TYR A 171 -0.34 13.29 -6.28
N PHE A 172 -0.03 14.58 -6.22
CA PHE A 172 1.29 15.07 -5.81
C PHE A 172 1.20 16.48 -5.26
N HIS A 173 2.12 16.89 -4.39
CA HIS A 173 2.15 18.27 -3.90
C HIS A 173 3.20 19.11 -4.63
N GLY A 174 2.96 20.43 -4.61
CA GLY A 174 3.94 21.43 -5.02
C GLY A 174 4.51 22.07 -3.77
N GLU A 175 4.25 23.36 -3.55
CA GLU A 175 4.31 23.90 -2.18
C GLU A 175 3.51 23.01 -1.22
N ASN A 176 4.01 22.81 0.00
CA ASN A 176 3.40 21.94 1.02
C ASN A 176 1.96 22.32 1.38
N THR A 177 1.48 23.48 0.92
CA THR A 177 0.11 23.93 1.09
C THR A 177 -0.89 23.35 0.10
N THR A 178 -0.44 22.64 -0.94
CA THR A 178 -1.28 22.31 -2.11
C THR A 178 -0.95 20.95 -2.72
N THR A 179 -1.97 20.09 -2.82
CA THR A 179 -1.95 18.84 -3.59
C THR A 179 -2.72 18.99 -4.91
N ARG A 180 -2.16 18.42 -5.98
CA ARG A 180 -2.61 18.45 -7.37
C ARG A 180 -2.93 17.04 -7.87
N LEU A 181 -3.69 16.99 -8.97
CA LEU A 181 -3.98 15.79 -9.74
C LEU A 181 -3.46 15.95 -11.18
N ALA A 182 -2.85 14.90 -11.71
CA ALA A 182 -2.56 14.73 -13.13
C ALA A 182 -2.96 13.32 -13.59
N ARG A 183 -3.24 13.13 -14.88
CA ARG A 183 -3.77 11.88 -15.46
C ARG A 183 -2.95 11.42 -16.65
N SER A 184 -2.79 10.12 -16.82
CA SER A 184 -1.98 9.51 -17.89
C SER A 184 -2.57 8.19 -18.36
N LYS A 185 -2.34 7.82 -19.62
CA LYS A 185 -2.70 6.49 -20.15
C LYS A 185 -1.55 5.49 -20.11
N ASP A 186 -0.33 5.96 -19.96
CA ASP A 186 0.89 5.14 -19.97
C ASP A 186 1.68 5.20 -18.66
N GLY A 187 1.24 6.03 -17.69
CA GLY A 187 1.91 6.20 -16.40
C GLY A 187 3.23 6.98 -16.48
N ILE A 188 3.54 7.61 -17.61
CA ILE A 188 4.78 8.36 -17.87
C ILE A 188 4.42 9.78 -18.33
N ASN A 189 3.60 9.89 -19.37
CA ASN A 189 3.16 11.14 -19.96
C ASN A 189 1.88 11.59 -19.27
N PHE A 190 2.01 12.43 -18.25
CA PHE A 190 0.89 12.98 -17.51
C PHE A 190 0.37 14.26 -18.14
N THR A 191 -0.94 14.47 -18.06
CA THR A 191 -1.62 15.73 -18.35
C THR A 191 -2.14 16.29 -17.03
N TYR A 192 -1.82 17.55 -16.74
CA TYR A 192 -2.32 18.23 -15.55
C TYR A 192 -3.85 18.31 -15.54
N ASP A 193 -4.47 18.10 -14.37
CA ASP A 193 -5.91 18.24 -14.18
C ASP A 193 -6.22 19.50 -13.35
N LYS A 194 -6.00 19.44 -12.03
CA LYS A 194 -6.38 20.51 -11.11
C LYS A 194 -5.70 20.40 -9.74
N VAL A 195 -5.85 21.44 -8.92
CA VAL A 195 -5.67 21.37 -7.47
C VAL A 195 -6.86 20.63 -6.86
N VAL A 196 -6.58 19.71 -5.92
CA VAL A 196 -7.61 18.87 -5.27
C VAL A 196 -7.65 19.02 -3.75
N LEU A 197 -6.60 19.58 -3.15
CA LEU A 197 -6.50 19.85 -1.71
C LEU A 197 -5.58 21.05 -1.51
N SER A 198 -6.00 22.00 -0.66
CA SER A 198 -5.17 23.12 -0.19
C SER A 198 -5.44 23.40 1.28
N THR A 199 -4.50 24.04 1.97
CA THR A 199 -4.66 24.42 3.40
C THR A 199 -5.90 25.26 3.68
N SER A 200 -6.36 26.04 2.69
CA SER A 200 -7.60 26.84 2.79
C SER A 200 -8.89 26.01 2.89
N MET A 201 -8.84 24.71 2.61
CA MET A 201 -9.97 23.79 2.74
C MET A 201 -10.07 23.15 4.14
N LEU A 202 -9.11 23.46 5.01
CA LEU A 202 -8.92 22.85 6.33
C LEU A 202 -9.05 23.91 7.43
N PRO A 203 -9.08 23.51 8.72
CA PRO A 203 -9.23 24.47 9.82
C PRO A 203 -8.20 25.60 9.78
N SER A 204 -8.62 26.76 10.30
CA SER A 204 -7.73 27.93 10.43
C SER A 204 -6.45 27.56 11.19
N GLY A 205 -5.32 28.11 10.77
CA GLY A 205 -4.00 27.78 11.30
C GLY A 205 -3.32 26.57 10.64
N THR A 206 -3.96 25.92 9.66
CA THR A 206 -3.31 24.89 8.83
C THR A 206 -2.17 25.49 8.00
N THR A 207 -0.98 24.92 8.10
CA THR A 207 0.25 25.39 7.42
C THR A 207 0.69 24.46 6.30
N GLU A 208 0.37 23.15 6.38
CA GLU A 208 0.76 22.14 5.38
C GLU A 208 -0.38 21.13 5.18
N THR A 209 -0.59 20.68 3.93
CA THR A 209 -1.51 19.61 3.51
C THR A 209 -0.85 18.74 2.44
N SER A 210 0.26 18.11 2.82
CA SER A 210 1.15 17.37 1.94
C SER A 210 1.03 15.84 2.14
N TYR A 211 1.80 15.10 1.35
CA TYR A 211 1.91 13.63 1.41
C TYR A 211 0.58 12.90 1.20
N ALA A 212 -0.30 13.49 0.40
CA ALA A 212 -1.60 12.95 0.09
C ALA A 212 -1.50 11.63 -0.71
N ARG A 213 -2.28 10.63 -0.28
CA ARG A 213 -2.47 9.35 -0.95
C ARG A 213 -3.94 9.02 -1.07
N VAL A 214 -4.35 8.52 -2.22
CA VAL A 214 -5.74 8.28 -2.58
C VAL A 214 -6.01 6.80 -2.85
N PHE A 215 -7.13 6.30 -2.39
CA PHE A 215 -7.48 4.88 -2.47
C PHE A 215 -8.94 4.74 -2.90
N PRO A 216 -9.25 3.82 -3.84
CA PRO A 216 -10.62 3.35 -4.02
C PRO A 216 -11.12 2.75 -2.71
N HIS A 217 -12.21 3.28 -2.17
CA HIS A 217 -12.81 2.81 -0.93
C HIS A 217 -14.26 3.28 -0.86
N GLU A 218 -15.18 2.35 -0.70
CA GLU A 218 -16.62 2.64 -0.68
C GLU A 218 -17.08 3.19 0.67
N LEU A 219 -17.73 4.35 0.64
CA LEU A 219 -18.41 4.98 1.78
C LEU A 219 -19.85 5.30 1.40
N PRO A 220 -20.77 4.31 1.44
CA PRO A 220 -22.15 4.49 0.97
C PRO A 220 -22.90 5.63 1.67
N SER A 221 -22.68 5.82 2.99
CA SER A 221 -23.31 6.90 3.75
C SER A 221 -22.87 8.30 3.32
N ARG A 222 -21.78 8.40 2.57
CA ARG A 222 -21.21 9.65 2.04
C ARG A 222 -21.29 9.73 0.51
N GLY A 223 -21.87 8.72 -0.15
CA GLY A 223 -21.89 8.62 -1.62
C GLY A 223 -20.49 8.70 -2.25
N ALA A 224 -19.48 8.16 -1.57
CA ALA A 224 -18.08 8.28 -1.99
C ALA A 224 -17.48 6.92 -2.37
N HIS A 225 -16.59 6.97 -3.36
CA HIS A 225 -15.88 5.82 -3.95
C HIS A 225 -14.37 5.91 -3.73
N PHE A 226 -13.90 7.04 -3.20
CA PHE A 226 -12.50 7.30 -2.93
C PHE A 226 -12.30 7.92 -1.56
N VAL A 227 -11.19 7.55 -0.93
CA VAL A 227 -10.66 8.18 0.28
C VAL A 227 -9.29 8.76 -0.01
N MET A 228 -9.02 9.95 0.50
CA MET A 228 -7.70 10.55 0.57
C MET A 228 -7.22 10.53 2.01
N LEU A 229 -5.98 10.10 2.22
CA LEU A 229 -5.23 10.27 3.46
C LEU A 229 -4.11 11.26 3.21
N PHE A 230 -3.83 12.17 4.14
CA PHE A 230 -2.77 13.15 3.97
C PHE A 230 -2.19 13.55 5.33
N MET A 231 -1.00 14.12 5.30
CA MET A 231 -0.39 14.74 6.47
C MET A 231 -0.86 16.20 6.55
N LEU A 232 -1.19 16.64 7.76
CA LEU A 232 -1.49 18.04 8.02
C LEU A 232 -0.53 18.57 9.10
N ASN A 233 0.02 19.76 8.85
CA ASN A 233 0.69 20.56 9.89
C ASN A 233 -0.14 21.81 10.16
N ASN A 234 -0.03 22.34 11.38
CA ASN A 234 -0.63 23.61 11.75
C ASN A 234 0.38 24.48 12.52
N THR A 235 -0.07 25.61 13.08
CA THR A 235 0.78 26.56 13.81
C THR A 235 1.42 26.00 15.09
N SER A 236 0.94 24.88 15.64
CA SER A 236 1.64 24.18 16.73
C SER A 236 2.88 23.41 16.26
N ASN A 237 3.07 23.29 14.93
CA ASN A 237 4.19 22.62 14.29
C ASN A 237 4.30 21.11 14.60
N HIS A 238 3.15 20.45 14.74
CA HIS A 238 3.03 18.99 14.86
C HIS A 238 2.19 18.42 13.73
N ARG A 239 2.62 17.28 13.20
CA ARG A 239 1.96 16.63 12.05
C ARG A 239 1.04 15.50 12.49
N ASP A 240 -0.21 15.55 12.01
CA ASP A 240 -1.24 14.53 12.18
C ASP A 240 -1.61 13.89 10.83
N ILE A 241 -2.27 12.72 10.87
CA ILE A 241 -2.91 12.14 9.69
C ILE A 241 -4.35 12.64 9.59
N HIS A 242 -4.71 13.20 8.45
CA HIS A 242 -6.05 13.66 8.09
C HIS A 242 -6.62 12.87 6.92
N TRP A 243 -7.90 13.07 6.65
CA TRP A 243 -8.61 12.34 5.61
C TRP A 243 -9.74 13.13 4.96
N GLY A 244 -10.15 12.65 3.79
CA GLY A 244 -11.32 13.14 3.06
C GLY A 244 -11.87 12.08 2.14
N TRP A 245 -13.03 12.36 1.56
CA TRP A 245 -13.75 11.43 0.68
C TRP A 245 -14.23 12.13 -0.59
N SER A 246 -14.40 11.35 -1.65
CA SER A 246 -14.84 11.84 -2.95
C SER A 246 -15.66 10.77 -3.70
N ALA A 247 -16.66 11.23 -4.43
CA ALA A 247 -17.40 10.40 -5.38
C ALA A 247 -16.61 10.15 -6.68
N ASP A 248 -15.75 11.08 -7.09
CA ASP A 248 -15.13 11.08 -8.42
C ASP A 248 -13.59 11.11 -8.39
N GLY A 249 -12.99 11.21 -7.21
CA GLY A 249 -11.54 11.33 -6.99
C GLY A 249 -10.97 12.70 -7.38
N ARG A 250 -11.81 13.67 -7.78
CA ARG A 250 -11.42 15.00 -8.29
C ARG A 250 -11.98 16.15 -7.44
N ASN A 251 -13.14 15.96 -6.84
CA ASN A 251 -13.81 16.92 -5.96
C ASN A 251 -13.97 16.29 -4.59
N TRP A 252 -13.45 16.96 -3.56
CA TRP A 252 -13.22 16.36 -2.25
C TRP A 252 -13.98 17.08 -1.16
N THR A 253 -14.43 16.31 -0.17
CA THR A 253 -14.82 16.81 1.15
C THR A 253 -13.83 16.28 2.18
N PHE A 254 -13.39 17.15 3.09
CA PHE A 254 -12.38 16.80 4.09
C PHE A 254 -12.98 16.86 5.50
N ASP A 255 -12.59 15.88 6.32
CA ASP A 255 -12.87 15.96 7.74
C ASP A 255 -12.07 17.11 8.36
N GLN A 256 -12.73 17.86 9.23
CA GLN A 256 -12.12 18.99 9.91
C GLN A 256 -11.36 18.55 11.17
N GLN A 257 -11.43 17.27 11.53
CA GLN A 257 -10.65 16.67 12.62
C GLN A 257 -9.61 15.67 12.08
N PRO A 258 -8.48 15.50 12.78
CA PRO A 258 -7.52 14.45 12.46
C PRO A 258 -8.14 13.05 12.47
N LEU A 259 -7.68 12.21 11.55
CA LEU A 259 -7.92 10.77 11.58
C LEU A 259 -7.03 10.09 12.61
N VAL A 260 -5.75 10.45 12.70
CA VAL A 260 -4.84 9.95 13.74
C VAL A 260 -4.02 11.13 14.25
N ARG A 261 -4.02 11.37 15.56
CA ARG A 261 -3.17 12.40 16.17
C ARG A 261 -1.81 11.81 16.55
N HIS A 262 -0.75 12.58 16.40
CA HIS A 262 0.59 12.22 16.86
C HIS A 262 0.60 11.88 18.36
N THR A 263 -0.16 12.62 19.18
CA THR A 263 -0.29 12.40 20.63
C THR A 263 -0.88 11.04 20.98
N ASP A 264 -1.84 10.56 20.19
CA ASP A 264 -2.55 9.31 20.47
C ASP A 264 -1.63 8.08 20.34
N VAL A 265 -0.48 8.26 19.69
CA VAL A 265 0.52 7.22 19.45
C VAL A 265 1.91 7.57 19.99
N GLY A 266 1.99 8.57 20.87
CA GLY A 266 3.23 8.97 21.54
C GLY A 266 4.33 9.43 20.58
N ALA A 267 3.97 10.16 19.52
CA ALA A 267 4.90 10.70 18.54
C ALA A 267 4.96 12.23 18.61
N VAL A 268 6.02 12.84 18.07
CA VAL A 268 6.08 14.28 17.82
C VAL A 268 5.39 14.62 16.49
N ASN A 269 5.61 13.77 15.48
CA ASN A 269 5.03 13.89 14.15
C ASN A 269 4.68 12.51 13.60
N VAL A 270 3.54 12.43 12.90
CA VAL A 270 3.19 11.27 12.07
C VAL A 270 3.02 11.69 10.62
N GLY A 271 3.30 10.78 9.67
CA GLY A 271 3.21 11.07 8.25
C GLY A 271 3.23 9.85 7.35
N GLY A 272 3.30 10.10 6.03
CA GLY A 272 3.40 9.06 5.01
C GLY A 272 2.29 7.99 5.05
N PRO A 273 1.00 8.36 5.18
CA PRO A 273 -0.05 7.38 5.42
C PRO A 273 -0.26 6.44 4.23
N HIS A 274 -0.79 5.24 4.45
CA HIS A 274 -1.25 4.31 3.43
C HIS A 274 -2.48 3.53 3.92
N LEU A 275 -3.47 3.31 3.06
CA LEU A 275 -4.67 2.56 3.40
C LEU A 275 -4.52 1.07 3.09
N LEU A 276 -4.83 0.21 4.04
CA LEU A 276 -4.83 -1.24 3.88
C LEU A 276 -6.19 -1.82 4.27
N HIS A 277 -6.54 -2.95 3.65
CA HIS A 277 -7.74 -3.70 3.98
C HIS A 277 -7.38 -5.15 4.28
N ARG A 278 -7.91 -5.70 5.37
CA ARG A 278 -7.75 -7.11 5.75
C ARG A 278 -8.84 -7.51 6.72
N ASN A 279 -9.23 -8.79 6.72
CA ASN A 279 -10.21 -9.34 7.66
C ASN A 279 -11.51 -8.50 7.75
N ASN A 280 -12.00 -8.00 6.61
CA ASN A 280 -13.20 -7.17 6.49
C ASN A 280 -13.14 -5.84 7.25
N SER A 281 -11.95 -5.32 7.55
CA SER A 281 -11.75 -3.99 8.13
C SER A 281 -10.69 -3.19 7.38
N THR A 282 -10.69 -1.89 7.63
CA THR A 282 -9.80 -0.92 7.01
C THR A 282 -8.84 -0.33 8.04
N TYR A 283 -7.59 -0.18 7.62
CA TYR A 283 -6.46 0.22 8.44
C TYR A 283 -5.69 1.35 7.77
N VAL A 284 -5.14 2.24 8.58
CA VAL A 284 -4.16 3.22 8.14
C VAL A 284 -2.81 2.87 8.74
N VAL A 285 -1.81 2.71 7.89
CA VAL A 285 -0.40 2.61 8.30
C VAL A 285 0.31 3.93 8.01
N TYR A 286 1.24 4.32 8.87
CA TYR A 286 1.91 5.63 8.83
C TYR A 286 3.21 5.56 9.63
N ASN A 287 4.16 6.44 9.37
CA ASN A 287 5.43 6.46 10.10
C ASN A 287 5.44 7.51 11.21
N LYS A 288 6.19 7.25 12.27
CA LYS A 288 6.60 8.26 13.26
C LYS A 288 7.85 9.01 12.78
N ASP A 289 8.12 10.16 13.40
CA ASP A 289 9.46 10.76 13.37
C ASP A 289 10.50 9.86 14.06
N LYS A 290 11.78 10.03 13.70
CA LYS A 290 12.88 9.22 14.24
C LYS A 290 13.04 9.36 15.74
N SER A 291 12.91 10.58 16.28
CA SER A 291 12.99 10.83 17.73
C SER A 291 11.92 10.09 18.54
N SER A 292 10.80 9.76 17.92
CA SER A 292 9.72 8.98 18.50
C SER A 292 9.80 7.48 18.15
N GLY A 293 10.92 7.02 17.59
CA GLY A 293 11.21 5.62 17.27
C GLY A 293 11.28 5.29 15.77
N GLY A 294 10.79 6.16 14.88
CA GLY A 294 10.95 6.00 13.42
C GLY A 294 10.23 4.80 12.78
N ASP A 295 9.45 4.05 13.55
CA ASP A 295 8.70 2.88 13.10
C ASP A 295 7.49 3.24 12.23
N ILE A 296 7.02 2.26 11.47
CA ILE A 296 5.70 2.30 10.83
C ILE A 296 4.68 1.70 11.80
N MET A 297 3.63 2.46 12.06
CA MET A 297 2.53 2.15 12.97
C MET A 297 1.28 1.76 12.18
N ILE A 298 0.30 1.17 12.87
CA ILE A 298 -1.00 0.81 12.29
C ILE A 298 -2.16 1.18 13.21
N THR A 299 -3.23 1.73 12.63
CA THR A 299 -4.50 2.03 13.29
C THR A 299 -5.65 1.41 12.50
N GLU A 300 -6.53 0.67 13.17
CA GLU A 300 -7.81 0.26 12.59
C GLU A 300 -8.79 1.44 12.59
N VAL A 301 -9.29 1.79 11.42
CA VAL A 301 -10.26 2.90 11.23
C VAL A 301 -11.66 2.41 10.91
N GLY A 302 -11.82 1.12 10.58
CA GLY A 302 -13.11 0.55 10.16
C GLY A 302 -13.51 1.02 8.77
N ASN A 303 -14.44 0.29 8.14
CA ASN A 303 -14.82 0.57 6.74
C ASN A 303 -15.52 1.93 6.56
N ASP A 304 -16.09 2.50 7.62
CA ASP A 304 -16.75 3.81 7.62
C ASP A 304 -15.88 4.93 8.24
N PHE A 305 -14.63 4.61 8.61
CA PHE A 305 -13.69 5.53 9.27
C PHE A 305 -14.20 6.06 10.62
N SER A 306 -15.03 5.30 11.33
CA SER A 306 -15.52 5.65 12.67
C SER A 306 -14.60 5.20 13.82
N LYS A 307 -13.73 4.20 13.59
CA LYS A 307 -12.82 3.66 14.62
C LYS A 307 -11.50 4.40 14.69
N ARG A 308 -10.81 4.27 15.83
CA ARG A 308 -9.46 4.82 16.10
C ARG A 308 -8.65 3.84 16.96
N THR A 309 -8.63 2.57 16.59
CA THR A 309 -7.97 1.53 17.41
C THR A 309 -6.49 1.44 17.01
N HIS A 310 -5.62 2.05 17.78
CA HIS A 310 -4.16 2.02 17.56
C HIS A 310 -3.59 0.66 17.96
N LEU A 311 -3.05 -0.10 16.99
CA LEU A 311 -2.58 -1.47 17.22
C LEU A 311 -1.06 -1.56 17.45
N GLY A 312 -0.36 -0.42 17.47
CA GLY A 312 1.08 -0.34 17.71
C GLY A 312 1.91 -0.46 16.43
N ILE A 313 3.07 -1.11 16.56
CA ILE A 313 4.09 -1.19 15.50
C ILE A 313 3.64 -2.19 14.43
N PHE A 314 3.51 -1.70 13.19
CA PHE A 314 3.31 -2.52 12.01
C PHE A 314 4.62 -3.08 11.47
N TYR A 315 5.66 -2.23 11.47
CA TYR A 315 6.99 -2.58 11.02
C TYR A 315 8.03 -1.80 11.82
N ASN A 316 8.94 -2.55 12.45
CA ASN A 316 10.00 -2.02 13.31
C ASN A 316 11.21 -1.61 12.45
N SER A 317 11.57 -0.34 12.52
CA SER A 317 12.72 0.19 11.80
C SER A 317 14.04 -0.27 12.44
N ARG A 318 14.89 -0.93 11.65
CA ARG A 318 16.15 -1.46 12.18
C ARG A 318 17.13 -0.34 12.50
N SER A 319 17.92 -0.50 13.56
CA SER A 319 19.04 0.39 13.87
C SER A 319 20.18 0.30 12.85
N ALA A 320 20.29 -0.84 12.14
CA ALA A 320 21.25 -1.03 11.08
C ALA A 320 20.86 -0.30 9.79
N ALA A 321 21.85 -0.03 8.94
CA ALA A 321 21.61 0.46 7.59
C ALA A 321 20.74 -0.52 6.77
N PRO A 322 19.93 -0.03 5.81
CA PRO A 322 19.78 1.37 5.42
C PRO A 322 18.83 2.19 6.31
N GLU A 323 18.09 1.56 7.22
CA GLU A 323 17.02 2.24 7.99
C GLU A 323 17.56 3.18 9.05
N ASN A 324 18.67 2.84 9.71
CA ASN A 324 19.30 3.70 10.72
C ASN A 324 18.29 4.28 11.73
N GLY A 325 17.31 3.45 12.14
CA GLY A 325 16.23 3.79 13.06
C GLY A 325 15.05 4.56 12.45
N ARG A 326 14.86 4.54 11.13
CA ARG A 326 13.66 5.12 10.49
C ARG A 326 13.22 4.37 9.23
N ALA A 327 11.92 4.08 9.17
CA ALA A 327 11.22 3.59 7.99
C ALA A 327 9.98 4.46 7.72
N ALA A 328 9.77 4.90 6.48
CA ALA A 328 8.73 5.88 6.16
C ALA A 328 8.02 5.65 4.82
N ALA A 329 6.86 6.31 4.68
CA ALA A 329 6.05 6.38 3.46
C ALA A 329 5.86 5.03 2.72
N PRO A 330 5.40 3.97 3.39
CA PRO A 330 5.34 2.62 2.81
C PRO A 330 4.40 2.53 1.61
N SER A 331 4.71 1.68 0.65
CA SER A 331 3.90 1.38 -0.53
C SER A 331 3.84 -0.12 -0.73
N PHE A 332 2.64 -0.66 -0.92
CA PHE A 332 2.43 -2.11 -0.89
C PHE A 332 2.15 -2.67 -2.27
N GLY A 333 2.54 -3.93 -2.47
CA GLY A 333 2.27 -4.69 -3.69
C GLY A 333 2.37 -6.18 -3.46
N THR A 334 1.98 -6.97 -4.46
CA THR A 334 2.18 -8.42 -4.47
C THR A 334 2.85 -8.87 -5.76
N ASP A 335 3.66 -9.92 -5.67
CA ASP A 335 4.21 -10.64 -6.82
C ASP A 335 4.07 -12.15 -6.55
N GLY A 336 3.38 -12.87 -7.44
CA GLY A 336 3.10 -14.29 -7.24
C GLY A 336 2.34 -14.63 -5.94
N GLY A 337 1.55 -13.70 -5.40
CA GLY A 337 0.86 -13.86 -4.12
C GLY A 337 1.70 -13.53 -2.88
N VAL A 338 2.99 -13.25 -3.05
CA VAL A 338 3.88 -12.84 -1.97
C VAL A 338 3.70 -11.35 -1.69
N PRO A 339 3.51 -10.93 -0.42
CA PRO A 339 3.32 -9.53 -0.05
C PRO A 339 4.66 -8.79 0.09
N TYR A 340 4.71 -7.59 -0.46
CA TYR A 340 5.86 -6.70 -0.39
C TYR A 340 5.48 -5.31 0.10
N MET A 341 6.40 -4.70 0.85
CA MET A 341 6.36 -3.30 1.25
C MET A 341 7.62 -2.61 0.73
N ILE A 342 7.44 -1.60 -0.12
CA ILE A 342 8.49 -0.70 -0.63
C ILE A 342 8.42 0.59 0.18
N TYR A 343 9.53 1.03 0.76
CA TYR A 343 9.49 2.11 1.75
C TYR A 343 10.79 2.93 1.73
N GLU A 344 10.73 4.12 2.34
CA GLU A 344 11.90 4.95 2.60
C GLU A 344 12.64 4.41 3.83
N ALA A 345 13.90 4.01 3.66
CA ALA A 345 14.78 3.56 4.73
C ALA A 345 15.82 4.64 5.01
N GLY A 346 15.86 5.15 6.25
CA GLY A 346 16.78 6.21 6.67
C GLY A 346 16.09 7.54 6.93
N GLU A 347 16.89 8.52 7.32
CA GLU A 347 16.46 9.92 7.41
C GLU A 347 16.45 10.60 6.05
N ARG A 348 15.72 11.71 5.94
CA ARG A 348 15.81 12.59 4.78
C ARG A 348 17.27 12.94 4.47
N LEU A 349 17.59 13.14 3.18
CA LEU A 349 18.94 13.41 2.66
C LEU A 349 19.99 12.30 2.88
N ALA A 350 19.70 11.27 3.67
CA ALA A 350 20.53 10.08 3.86
C ALA A 350 19.79 8.77 3.53
N GLY A 351 18.56 8.91 3.03
CA GLY A 351 17.61 7.82 2.83
C GLY A 351 17.83 7.06 1.52
N SER A 352 17.30 5.86 1.49
CA SER A 352 17.23 4.98 0.32
C SER A 352 15.82 4.43 0.17
N ILE A 353 15.50 3.88 -1.00
CA ILE A 353 14.27 3.12 -1.17
C ILE A 353 14.60 1.64 -0.95
N ALA A 354 13.97 1.04 0.05
CA ALA A 354 14.16 -0.35 0.43
C ALA A 354 12.90 -1.18 0.23
N MET A 355 13.07 -2.49 0.30
CA MET A 355 11.98 -3.45 0.23
C MET A 355 12.01 -4.38 1.45
N ALA A 356 10.82 -4.62 1.99
CA ALA A 356 10.53 -5.69 2.94
C ALA A 356 9.52 -6.67 2.34
N ARG A 357 9.61 -7.93 2.74
CA ARG A 357 8.76 -9.04 2.31
C ARG A 357 8.11 -9.69 3.54
N GLY A 358 6.84 -10.02 3.44
CA GLY A 358 6.06 -10.60 4.54
C GLY A 358 5.69 -12.06 4.37
#